data_AF-A0AAP0RB94-F1
#
_entry.id   AF-A0AAP0RB94-F1
#
_cell.length_a   1.000
_cell.length_b   1.000
_cell.length_c   1.000
_cell.angle_alpha   90.00
_cell.angle_beta   90.00
_cell.angle_gamma   90.00
#
_symmetry.space_group_name_H-M   'P 1'
#
loop_
_entity.id
_entity.type
_entity.pdbx_description
1 polymer ?
#
loop_
_entity_poly.entity_id
_entity_poly.type
_entity_poly.pdbx_seq_one_letter_code
_entity_poly.pdbx_strand_id
1 'polypeptide(L)' 'MREKLYLLAVGYYRSDDYSRSRQLVERCLEIAPDWRQARTLKQTIENKITRDGVIGIGIAVTAVGLLAGGIAAAVARKK' A
#
# COMPACT_ATOMS: atom_id res chain seq x y z
N MET A 1 -3.91 -14.35 -19.05
CA MET A 1 -3.15 -13.08 -19.02
C MET A 1 -2.86 -12.63 -17.59
N ARG A 2 -3.91 -12.51 -16.76
CA ARG A 2 -3.85 -12.11 -15.35
C ARG A 2 -2.82 -12.87 -14.49
N GLU A 3 -2.77 -14.20 -14.60
CA GLU A 3 -1.84 -15.03 -13.80
C GLU A 3 -0.36 -14.78 -14.14
N LYS A 4 -0.03 -14.59 -15.41
CA LYS A 4 1.35 -14.29 -15.85
C LYS A 4 1.82 -12.95 -15.29
N LEU A 5 0.94 -11.96 -15.24
CA LEU A 5 1.25 -10.62 -14.72
C LEU A 5 1.48 -10.64 -13.21
N TYR A 6 0.70 -11.46 -12.48
CA TYR A 6 0.90 -11.70 -11.06
C TYR A 6 2.20 -12.44 -10.76
N LEU A 7 2.53 -13.50 -11.51
CA LEU A 7 3.79 -14.21 -11.35
C LEU A 7 4.99 -13.30 -11.62
N LEU A 8 4.88 -12.39 -12.59
CA LEU A 8 5.90 -11.37 -12.84
C LEU A 8 6.04 -10.41 -11.65
N ALA A 9 4.92 -9.94 -11.08
CA ALA A 9 4.94 -9.09 -9.87
C ALA A 9 5.63 -9.80 -8.69
N VAL A 10 5.35 -11.10 -8.49
CA VAL A 10 6.03 -11.93 -7.47
C VAL A 10 7.52 -12.06 -7.77
N GLY A 11 7.90 -12.20 -9.04
CA GLY A 11 9.31 -12.23 -9.45
C GLY A 11 10.04 -10.96 -9.03
N TYR A 12 9.48 -9.78 -9.31
CA TYR A 12 10.08 -8.51 -8.88
C TYR A 12 10.11 -8.33 -7.36
N TYR A 13 9.08 -8.78 -6.64
CA TYR A 13 9.08 -8.77 -5.17
C TYR A 13 10.24 -9.57 -4.58
N ARG A 14 10.52 -10.75 -5.15
CA ARG A 14 11.61 -11.63 -4.71
C ARG A 14 13.00 -11.13 -5.08
N SER A 15 13.09 -10.23 -6.05
CA SER A 15 14.33 -9.55 -6.45
C SER A 15 14.53 -8.20 -5.76
N ASP A 16 13.76 -7.92 -4.70
CA ASP A 16 13.75 -6.65 -3.95
C ASP A 16 13.36 -5.40 -4.77
N ASP A 17 12.84 -5.56 -5.98
CA ASP A 17 12.31 -4.46 -6.80
C ASP A 17 10.84 -4.22 -6.46
N TYR A 18 10.62 -3.69 -5.26
CA TYR A 18 9.29 -3.41 -4.71
C TYR A 18 8.51 -2.40 -5.54
N SER A 19 9.19 -1.43 -6.16
CA SER A 19 8.59 -0.41 -7.03
C SER A 19 7.93 -1.03 -8.27
N ARG A 20 8.66 -1.87 -9.03
CA ARG A 20 8.09 -2.55 -10.19
C ARG A 20 7.06 -3.60 -9.78
N SER A 21 7.29 -4.29 -8.66
CA SER A 21 6.31 -5.24 -8.13
C SER A 21 4.96 -4.56 -7.82
N ARG A 22 4.97 -3.37 -7.19
CA ARG A 22 3.75 -2.61 -6.87
C ARG A 22 2.98 -2.21 -8.12
N GLN A 23 3.65 -1.66 -9.12
CA GLN A 23 3.01 -1.23 -10.37
C GLN A 23 2.32 -2.39 -11.10
N LEU A 24 2.96 -3.57 -11.12
CA LEU A 24 2.37 -4.75 -11.75
C LEU A 24 1.18 -5.30 -10.95
N VAL A 25 1.25 -5.29 -9.63
CA VAL A 25 0.14 -5.75 -8.80
C VAL A 25 -1.06 -4.78 -8.87
N GLU A 26 -0.82 -3.47 -9.03
CA GLU A 26 -1.88 -2.48 -9.27
C GLU A 26 -2.60 -2.77 -10.59
N ARG A 27 -1.86 -3.03 -11.68
CA ARG A 27 -2.45 -3.47 -12.95
C ARG A 27 -3.21 -4.80 -12.84
N CYS A 28 -2.75 -5.73 -12.00
CA CYS A 28 -3.52 -6.96 -11.72
C CYS A 28 -4.89 -6.65 -11.11
N LEU A 29 -4.94 -5.67 -10.20
CA LEU A 29 -6.16 -5.26 -9.50
C LEU A 29 -7.07 -4.38 -10.36
N GLU A 30 -6.54 -3.63 -11.32
CA GLU A 30 -7.34 -2.96 -12.36
C GLU A 30 -8.13 -3.97 -13.22
N ILE A 31 -7.51 -5.10 -13.54
CA ILE A 31 -8.14 -6.17 -14.32
C ILE A 31 -9.08 -7.02 -13.46
N ALA A 32 -8.70 -7.30 -12.21
CA ALA A 32 -9.44 -8.16 -11.30
C ALA A 32 -9.41 -7.58 -9.87
N PRO A 33 -10.31 -6.65 -9.55
CA PRO A 33 -10.28 -5.95 -8.26
C PRO A 33 -10.46 -6.91 -7.08
N ASP A 34 -11.27 -7.96 -7.22
CA ASP A 34 -11.57 -8.94 -6.16
C ASP A 34 -10.53 -10.04 -5.97
N TRP A 35 -9.36 -9.90 -6.61
CA TRP A 35 -8.32 -10.90 -6.49
C TRP A 35 -7.54 -10.78 -5.17
N ARG A 36 -7.94 -11.61 -4.20
CA ARG A 36 -7.35 -11.62 -2.85
C ARG A 36 -5.82 -11.76 -2.85
N GLN A 37 -5.27 -12.66 -3.67
CA GLN A 37 -3.82 -12.89 -3.73
C GLN A 37 -3.04 -11.64 -4.15
N ALA A 38 -3.56 -10.89 -5.13
CA ALA A 38 -2.97 -9.63 -5.58
C ALA A 38 -3.07 -8.53 -4.50
N ARG A 39 -4.18 -8.47 -3.75
CA ARG A 39 -4.32 -7.53 -2.62
C ARG A 39 -3.33 -7.84 -1.48
N THR A 40 -3.19 -9.10 -1.11
CA THR A 40 -2.23 -9.53 -0.08
C THR A 40 -0.80 -9.21 -0.50
N LEU A 41 -0.45 -9.46 -1.76
CA LEU A 41 0.87 -9.12 -2.30
C LEU A 41 1.10 -7.60 -2.27
N LYS A 42 0.12 -6.78 -2.69
CA LYS A 42 0.19 -5.32 -2.61
C LYS A 42 0.50 -4.83 -1.19
N GLN A 43 -0.25 -5.31 -0.21
CA GLN A 43 -0.07 -4.90 1.18
C GLN A 43 1.29 -5.34 1.73
N THR A 44 1.78 -6.51 1.31
CA THR A 44 3.12 -6.99 1.68
C THR A 44 4.21 -6.10 1.09
N ILE A 45 4.08 -5.69 -0.17
CA ILE A 45 5.00 -4.76 -0.85
C ILE A 45 5.00 -3.41 -0.14
N GLU A 46 3.82 -2.84 0.13
CA GLU A 46 3.69 -1.54 0.81
C GLU A 46 4.32 -1.58 2.20
N ASN A 47 4.05 -2.63 2.99
CA ASN A 47 4.68 -2.82 4.30
C ASN A 47 6.22 -2.90 4.21
N LYS A 48 6.76 -3.57 3.18
CA LYS A 48 8.20 -3.64 2.95
C LYS A 48 8.79 -2.27 2.62
N ILE A 49 8.17 -1.54 1.69
CA ILE A 49 8.59 -0.18 1.31
C ILE A 49 8.56 0.76 2.52
N THR A 50 7.50 0.70 3.34
CA THR A 50 7.37 1.51 4.56
C THR A 50 8.42 1.13 5.61
N ARG A 51 8.71 -0.16 5.77
CA ARG A 51 9.71 -0.66 6.73
C ARG A 51 11.14 -0.33 6.33
N ASP A 52 11.44 -0.42 5.04
CA ASP A 52 12.78 -0.21 4.51
C ASP A 52 13.10 1.30 4.33
N GLY A 53 12.13 2.18 4.60
CA GLY A 53 12.37 3.60 4.90
C GLY A 53 12.74 4.49 3.72
N VAL A 54 12.59 4.03 2.46
CA VAL A 54 13.01 4.77 1.26
C VAL A 54 11.88 5.61 0.62
N ILE A 55 10.64 5.56 1.13
CA ILE A 55 9.62 6.56 0.77
C ILE A 55 9.26 7.40 1.99
N GLY A 56 10.02 8.49 2.13
CA GLY A 56 9.63 9.64 2.92
C GLY A 56 8.37 10.32 2.35
N ILE A 57 7.59 10.89 3.27
CA ILE A 57 6.67 12.01 3.05
C ILE A 57 5.55 11.75 2.02
N GLY A 58 4.44 11.20 2.51
CA GLY A 58 3.12 11.67 2.09
C GLY A 58 2.26 10.73 1.25
N ILE A 59 1.61 9.73 1.86
CA ILE A 59 0.23 9.36 1.52
C ILE A 59 -0.53 8.99 2.82
N ALA A 60 -1.40 9.92 3.23
CA ALA A 60 -2.70 9.71 3.87
C ALA A 60 -2.79 8.85 5.14
N VAL A 61 -2.43 9.43 6.29
CA VAL A 61 -3.17 9.16 7.54
C VAL A 61 -4.50 9.92 7.45
N THR A 62 -5.42 9.46 6.62
CA THR A 62 -6.80 9.96 6.65
C THR A 62 -7.74 8.81 6.98
N ALA A 63 -8.49 9.01 8.07
CA ALA A 63 -9.70 8.30 8.48
C ALA A 63 -9.57 7.06 9.37
N VAL A 64 -8.89 7.18 10.52
CA VAL A 64 -9.33 6.47 11.75
C VAL A 64 -9.42 7.48 12.90
N GLY A 65 -10.22 8.53 12.72
CA GLY A 65 -10.40 9.58 13.74
C GLY A 65 -11.83 10.11 13.87
N LEU A 66 -12.81 9.53 13.17
CA LEU A 66 -14.19 10.04 13.13
C LEU A 66 -15.27 9.04 13.56
N LEU A 67 -14.90 7.90 14.16
CA LEU A 67 -15.88 6.87 14.57
C LEU A 67 -15.80 6.44 16.03
N ALA A 68 -15.20 7.23 16.92
CA ALA A 68 -15.37 7.07 18.36
C ALA A 68 -15.38 8.45 19.03
N GLY A 69 -16.52 8.83 19.58
CA GLY A 69 -16.71 10.12 20.23
C GLY A 69 -15.78 10.35 21.42
N GLY A 70 -15.40 11.62 21.62
CA GLY A 70 -14.80 12.10 22.86
C GLY A 70 -13.48 12.83 22.66
N ILE A 71 -13.44 14.08 23.16
CA ILE A 71 -12.26 14.96 23.28
C ILE A 71 -11.87 15.71 21.99
N ALA A 72 -12.67 16.71 21.64
CA ALA A 72 -12.13 17.90 21.00
C ALA A 72 -11.34 18.71 22.06
N ALA A 73 -10.09 18.33 22.30
CA ALA A 73 -9.17 19.17 23.06
C ALA A 73 -7.79 19.18 22.41
N ALA A 74 -7.32 20.39 22.15
CA ALA A 74 -5.93 20.78 21.98
C ALA A 74 -5.17 20.25 20.77
N VAL A 75 -5.34 20.91 19.60
CA VAL A 75 -4.23 21.55 18.87
C VAL A 75 -4.77 22.78 18.13
N ALA A 76 -5.12 23.82 18.89
CA ALA A 76 -5.24 25.16 18.32
C ALA A 76 -3.98 25.95 18.70
N ARG A 77 -3.09 26.07 17.71
CA ARG A 77 -2.07 27.12 17.52
C ARG A 77 -1.09 27.36 18.69
N LYS A 78 0.15 26.89 18.50
CA LYS A 78 1.31 27.49 19.17
C LYS A 78 1.84 28.63 18.29
N LYS A 79 1.88 29.81 18.93
CA LYS A 79 2.44 31.13 18.61
C LYS A 79 3.30 31.28 17.36
#